data_AF-A0A0F5MZZ1-F1
#
_entry.id   AF-A0A0F5MZZ1-F1
#
_cell.length_a   1.000
_cell.length_b   1.000
_cell.length_c   1.000
_cell.angle_alpha   90.00
_cell.angle_beta   90.00
_cell.angle_gamma   90.00
#
_symmetry.space_group_name_H-M   'P 1'
#
loop_
_entity.id
_entity.type
_entity.pdbx_description
1 polymer ?
#
loop_
_entity_poly.entity_id
_entity_poly.type
_entity_poly.pdbx_seq_one_letter_code
_entity_poly.pdbx_strand_id
1 'polypeptide(L)'
;MGNEALDVAVTEFVAAVEERNRVSELLRKERQSAPAPITRDTDAVKRYIAALTSAYEKVRTELEASYVNIASSGATVIGLTDNPNIVNPAQALMDDAVAERGELKKMQARLKRLESAGAGRLVVFFSLLPTILRALPREQQIHKHLTDLTSYYLLEMMDDTGGDGS
;
A
#
# COMPACT_ATOMS: atom_id res chain seq x y z
N MET A 1 -10.56 -29.74 -13.48
CA MET A 1 -10.95 -29.40 -12.10
C MET A 1 -10.08 -28.21 -11.72
N GLY A 2 -10.64 -27.00 -11.84
CA GLY A 2 -9.98 -25.77 -11.38
C GLY A 2 -9.56 -25.95 -9.93
N ASN A 3 -8.35 -25.52 -9.59
CA ASN A 3 -7.75 -25.77 -8.30
C ASN A 3 -8.45 -24.90 -7.25
N GLU A 4 -9.53 -25.39 -6.64
CA GLU A 4 -10.37 -24.67 -5.67
C GLU A 4 -9.54 -24.05 -4.52
N ALA A 5 -8.43 -24.69 -4.14
CA ALA A 5 -7.50 -24.13 -3.16
C ALA A 5 -6.75 -22.89 -3.69
N LEU A 6 -6.39 -22.89 -4.98
CA LEU A 6 -5.79 -21.74 -5.66
C LEU A 6 -6.82 -20.61 -5.83
N ASP A 7 -8.07 -20.93 -6.18
CA ASP A 7 -9.16 -19.94 -6.25
C ASP A 7 -9.34 -19.17 -4.94
N VAL A 8 -9.41 -19.90 -3.83
CA VAL A 8 -9.53 -19.32 -2.49
C VAL A 8 -8.29 -18.48 -2.16
N ALA A 9 -7.08 -19.00 -2.40
CA ALA A 9 -5.84 -18.29 -2.10
C ALA A 9 -5.69 -16.99 -2.91
N VAL A 10 -6.03 -17.01 -4.21
CA VAL A 10 -6.01 -15.82 -5.06
C VAL A 10 -7.06 -14.80 -4.61
N THR A 11 -8.26 -15.25 -4.22
CA THR A 11 -9.31 -14.37 -3.69
C THR A 11 -8.87 -13.68 -2.40
N GLU A 12 -8.29 -14.43 -1.46
CA GLU A 12 -7.75 -13.87 -0.22
C GLU A 12 -6.62 -12.88 -0.47
N PHE A 13 -5.74 -13.18 -1.44
CA PHE A 13 -4.66 -12.31 -1.84
C PHE A 13 -5.16 -10.99 -2.44
N VAL A 14 -6.12 -11.07 -3.36
CA VAL A 14 -6.76 -9.88 -3.95
C VAL A 14 -7.43 -9.04 -2.88
N ALA A 15 -8.20 -9.66 -1.96
CA ALA A 15 -8.86 -8.95 -0.87
C ALA A 15 -7.85 -8.23 0.05
N ALA A 16 -6.69 -8.84 0.32
CA ALA A 16 -5.63 -8.20 1.11
C ALA A 16 -5.03 -6.98 0.41
N VAL A 17 -4.85 -7.02 -0.92
CA VAL A 17 -4.36 -5.89 -1.72
C VAL A 17 -5.41 -4.77 -1.80
N GLU A 18 -6.68 -5.11 -1.99
CA GLU A 18 -7.79 -4.15 -1.99
C GLU A 18 -7.92 -3.43 -0.64
N GLU A 19 -7.78 -4.16 0.46
CA GLU A 19 -7.79 -3.58 1.81
C GLU A 19 -6.64 -2.59 2.01
N ARG A 20 -5.42 -2.94 1.56
CA ARG A 20 -4.28 -2.01 1.55
C ARG A 20 -4.59 -0.74 0.74
N ASN A 21 -5.28 -0.85 -0.39
CA ASN A 21 -5.67 0.29 -1.22
C ASN A 21 -6.73 1.16 -0.52
N ARG A 22 -7.73 0.54 0.12
CA ARG A 22 -8.73 1.24 0.94
C ARG A 22 -8.07 2.05 2.05
N VAL A 23 -7.16 1.43 2.80
CA VAL A 23 -6.45 2.08 3.92
C VAL A 23 -5.52 3.21 3.42
N SER A 24 -4.89 3.02 2.25
CA SER A 24 -4.07 4.07 1.62
C SER A 24 -4.90 5.29 1.21
N GLU A 25 -6.11 5.08 0.69
CA GLU A 25 -7.05 6.16 0.39
C GLU A 25 -7.54 6.89 1.64
N LEU A 26 -7.78 6.18 2.74
CA LEU A 26 -8.09 6.81 4.04
C LEU A 26 -6.94 7.70 4.50
N LEU A 27 -5.71 7.20 4.44
CA LEU A 27 -4.52 7.98 4.77
C LEU A 27 -4.38 9.22 3.89
N ARG A 28 -4.69 9.11 2.58
CA ARG A 28 -4.66 10.24 1.66
C ARG A 28 -5.67 11.32 2.09
N LYS A 29 -6.91 10.93 2.41
CA LYS A 29 -7.96 11.84 2.88
C LYS A 29 -7.60 12.51 4.20
N GLU A 30 -7.09 11.76 5.17
CA GLU A 30 -6.65 12.27 6.47
C GLU A 30 -5.47 13.26 6.34
N ARG A 31 -4.55 13.04 5.40
CA ARG A 31 -3.46 14.00 5.13
C ARG A 31 -3.96 15.29 4.48
N GLN A 32 -4.97 15.20 3.61
CA GLN A 32 -5.55 16.36 2.92
C GLN A 32 -6.41 17.24 3.84
N SER A 33 -6.98 16.67 4.91
CA SER A 33 -7.74 17.43 5.90
C SER A 33 -6.84 18.30 6.80
N ALA A 34 -5.54 18.00 6.87
CA ALA A 34 -4.57 18.81 7.60
C ALA A 34 -4.23 20.09 6.79
N PRO A 35 -4.58 21.31 7.27
CA PRO A 35 -4.31 22.53 6.53
C PRO A 35 -2.81 22.77 6.47
N ALA A 36 -2.27 22.89 5.25
CA ALA A 36 -0.86 23.20 5.05
C ALA A 36 -0.55 24.58 5.69
N PRO A 37 0.50 24.67 6.53
CA PRO A 37 0.83 25.90 7.23
C PRO A 37 1.41 26.92 6.25
N ILE A 38 1.11 28.20 6.48
CA ILE A 38 1.73 29.32 5.78
C ILE A 38 3.15 29.48 6.34
N THR A 39 4.14 29.55 5.44
CA THR A 39 5.58 29.19 5.56
C THR A 39 6.41 29.79 6.71
N ARG A 40 5.84 30.62 7.61
CA ARG A 40 6.59 31.29 8.69
C ARG A 40 5.99 31.11 10.09
N ASP A 41 4.80 30.54 10.22
CA ASP A 41 4.22 30.25 11.53
C ASP A 41 4.73 28.89 12.04
N THR A 42 5.65 28.95 13.01
CA THR A 42 6.25 27.76 13.63
C THR A 42 5.21 26.90 14.35
N ASP A 43 4.20 27.52 14.96
CA ASP A 43 3.16 26.80 15.69
C ASP A 43 2.13 26.19 14.74
N ALA A 44 1.87 26.81 13.58
CA ALA A 44 1.15 26.16 12.49
C ALA A 44 1.92 24.95 11.93
N VAL A 45 3.24 25.05 11.77
CA VAL A 45 4.07 23.92 11.30
C VAL A 45 4.05 22.75 12.30
N LYS A 46 4.14 23.02 13.61
CA LYS A 46 4.00 22.00 14.66
C LYS A 46 2.63 21.33 14.62
N ARG A 47 1.55 22.12 14.53
CA ARG A 47 0.17 21.61 14.41
C ARG A 47 -0.01 20.73 13.17
N TYR A 48 0.59 21.13 12.04
CA TYR A 48 0.55 20.35 10.82
C TYR A 48 1.30 19.02 10.94
N ILE A 49 2.51 19.02 11.52
CA ILE A 49 3.27 17.78 11.79
C ILE A 49 2.49 16.86 12.73
N ALA A 50 1.91 17.39 13.81
CA ALA A 50 1.09 16.62 14.73
C ALA A 50 -0.14 16.00 14.04
N ALA A 51 -0.81 16.76 13.16
CA ALA A 51 -1.93 16.25 12.36
C ALA A 51 -1.50 15.13 11.41
N LEU A 52 -0.34 15.27 10.75
CA LEU A 52 0.22 14.20 9.92
C LEU A 52 0.58 12.96 10.74
N THR A 53 1.25 13.12 11.89
CA THR A 53 1.56 12.01 12.80
C THR A 53 0.29 11.28 13.21
N SER A 54 -0.75 12.01 13.63
CA SER A 54 -2.05 11.42 13.99
C SER A 54 -2.70 10.69 12.83
N ALA A 55 -2.70 11.26 11.62
CA ALA A 55 -3.24 10.61 10.42
C ALA A 55 -2.54 9.26 10.14
N TYR A 56 -1.21 9.22 10.24
CA TYR A 56 -0.44 7.98 10.08
C TYR A 56 -0.70 6.98 11.21
N GLU A 57 -0.88 7.43 12.46
CA GLU A 57 -1.16 6.55 13.60
C GLU A 57 -2.54 5.90 13.53
N LYS A 58 -3.57 6.64 13.08
CA LYS A 58 -4.93 6.12 12.91
C LYS A 58 -4.98 4.88 12.02
N VAL A 59 -4.26 4.90 10.90
CA VAL A 59 -4.29 3.83 9.91
C VAL A 59 -3.18 2.80 10.09
N ARG A 60 -2.21 3.03 11.00
CA ARG A 60 -0.98 2.22 11.10
C ARG A 60 -1.29 0.75 11.29
N THR A 61 -2.16 0.41 12.23
CA THR A 61 -2.46 -0.98 12.57
C THR A 61 -3.09 -1.72 11.38
N GLU A 62 -4.06 -1.09 10.72
CA GLU A 62 -4.72 -1.65 9.52
C GLU A 62 -3.74 -1.79 8.36
N LEU A 63 -2.88 -0.79 8.14
CA LEU A 63 -1.89 -0.82 7.06
C LEU A 63 -0.82 -1.88 7.32
N GLU A 64 -0.35 -2.03 8.56
CA GLU A 64 0.59 -3.10 8.93
C GLU A 64 -0.05 -4.49 8.80
N ALA A 65 -1.32 -4.64 9.19
CA ALA A 65 -2.06 -5.89 9.03
C ALA A 65 -2.22 -6.25 7.55
N SER A 66 -2.60 -5.29 6.69
CA SER A 66 -2.74 -5.54 5.25
C SER A 66 -1.43 -6.00 4.61
N TYR A 67 -0.27 -5.40 4.96
CA TYR A 67 1.03 -5.88 4.46
C TYR A 67 1.37 -7.31 4.90
N VAL A 68 1.02 -7.68 6.14
CA VAL A 68 1.21 -9.07 6.62
C VAL A 68 0.28 -10.02 5.87
N ASN A 69 -0.97 -9.62 5.64
CA ASN A 69 -1.94 -10.43 4.92
C ASN A 69 -1.52 -10.64 3.46
N ILE A 70 -1.05 -9.60 2.76
CA ILE A 70 -0.50 -9.70 1.39
C ILE A 70 0.67 -10.68 1.36
N ALA A 71 1.61 -10.59 2.31
CA ALA A 71 2.75 -11.49 2.36
C ALA A 71 2.34 -12.95 2.60
N SER A 72 1.40 -13.19 3.53
CA SER A 72 0.94 -14.54 3.86
C SER A 72 0.13 -15.16 2.72
N SER A 73 -0.86 -14.44 2.19
CA SER A 73 -1.73 -14.94 1.12
C SER A 73 -0.97 -15.08 -0.21
N GLY A 74 -0.04 -14.17 -0.52
CA GLY A 74 0.82 -14.29 -1.70
C GLY A 74 1.75 -15.51 -1.62
N ALA A 75 2.31 -15.80 -0.43
CA ALA A 75 3.10 -17.03 -0.23
C ALA A 75 2.25 -18.30 -0.41
N THR A 76 0.98 -18.28 0.02
CA THR A 76 0.04 -19.39 -0.23
C THR A 76 -0.19 -19.59 -1.73
N VAL A 77 -0.45 -18.52 -2.50
CA VAL A 77 -0.62 -18.59 -3.96
C VAL A 77 0.61 -19.20 -4.63
N ILE A 78 1.81 -18.70 -4.31
CA ILE A 78 3.08 -19.20 -4.89
C ILE A 78 3.33 -20.67 -4.49
N GLY A 79 2.87 -21.11 -3.33
CA GLY A 79 2.97 -22.51 -2.91
C GLY A 79 1.99 -23.46 -3.62
N LEU A 80 0.97 -22.94 -4.29
CA LEU A 80 -0.11 -23.71 -4.94
C LEU A 80 0.01 -23.78 -6.46
N THR A 81 0.84 -22.93 -7.08
CA THR A 81 1.03 -22.92 -8.53
C THR A 81 2.42 -22.45 -8.93
N ASP A 82 2.96 -23.04 -9.99
CA ASP A 82 4.18 -22.59 -10.66
C ASP A 82 3.88 -21.73 -11.90
N ASN A 83 2.61 -21.40 -12.16
CA ASN A 83 2.21 -20.61 -13.32
C ASN A 83 2.84 -19.21 -13.26
N PRO A 84 3.77 -18.85 -14.17
CA PRO A 84 4.49 -17.59 -14.11
C PRO A 84 3.58 -16.37 -14.25
N ASN A 85 2.39 -16.51 -14.85
CA ASN A 85 1.41 -15.43 -14.98
C ASN A 85 0.67 -15.14 -13.66
N ILE A 86 0.74 -16.05 -12.69
CA ILE A 86 0.17 -15.89 -11.33
C ILE A 86 1.29 -15.59 -10.32
N VAL A 87 2.37 -16.36 -10.38
CA VAL A 87 3.52 -16.24 -9.47
C VAL A 87 4.21 -14.88 -9.60
N ASN A 88 4.48 -14.40 -10.82
CA ASN A 88 5.21 -13.15 -11.01
C ASN A 88 4.44 -11.93 -10.48
N PRO A 89 3.13 -11.74 -10.78
CA PRO A 89 2.37 -10.65 -10.18
C PRO A 89 2.23 -10.78 -8.66
N ALA A 90 2.03 -11.98 -8.12
CA ALA A 90 1.93 -12.20 -6.68
C ALA A 90 3.22 -11.81 -5.96
N GLN A 91 4.38 -12.24 -6.47
CA GLN A 91 5.68 -11.87 -5.93
C GLN A 91 5.93 -10.35 -6.03
N ALA A 92 5.60 -9.72 -7.16
CA ALA A 92 5.78 -8.29 -7.34
C ALA A 92 4.95 -7.47 -6.32
N LEU A 93 3.70 -7.87 -6.09
CA LEU A 93 2.81 -7.24 -5.10
C LEU A 93 3.31 -7.45 -3.66
N MET A 94 3.87 -8.61 -3.33
CA MET A 94 4.52 -8.85 -2.05
C MET A 94 5.75 -7.95 -1.85
N ASP A 95 6.60 -7.82 -2.86
CA ASP A 95 7.80 -6.98 -2.82
C ASP A 95 7.43 -5.50 -2.67
N ASP A 96 6.40 -5.04 -3.39
CA ASP A 96 5.86 -3.69 -3.25
C ASP A 96 5.35 -3.43 -1.83
N ALA A 97 4.59 -4.37 -1.24
CA ALA A 97 4.11 -4.28 0.13
C ALA A 97 5.25 -4.19 1.16
N VAL A 98 6.31 -4.99 0.99
CA VAL A 98 7.51 -4.93 1.86
C VAL A 98 8.20 -3.58 1.74
N ALA A 99 8.41 -3.10 0.53
CA ALA A 99 9.10 -1.85 0.29
C ALA A 99 8.31 -0.64 0.83
N GLU A 100 6.99 -0.65 0.66
CA GLU A 100 6.12 0.39 1.22
C GLU A 100 6.07 0.39 2.74
N ARG A 101 5.98 -0.79 3.36
CA ARG A 101 6.10 -0.92 4.81
C ARG A 101 7.41 -0.31 5.31
N GLY A 102 8.50 -0.50 4.56
CA GLY A 102 9.80 0.12 4.82
C GLY A 102 9.75 1.66 4.75
N GLU A 103 9.16 2.21 3.70
CA GLU A 103 9.00 3.66 3.53
C GLU A 103 8.07 4.28 4.59
N LEU A 104 6.99 3.60 4.96
CA LEU A 104 6.08 4.01 6.04
C LEU A 104 6.82 4.15 7.37
N LYS A 105 7.64 3.16 7.73
CA LYS A 105 8.47 3.20 8.96
C LYS A 105 9.45 4.36 8.93
N LYS A 106 10.12 4.60 7.78
CA LYS A 106 11.02 5.76 7.61
C LYS A 106 10.27 7.08 7.75
N MET A 107 9.07 7.19 7.17
CA MET A 107 8.21 8.37 7.26
C MET A 107 7.81 8.66 8.71
N GLN A 108 7.32 7.65 9.44
CA GLN A 108 6.96 7.81 10.85
C GLN A 108 8.16 8.24 11.71
N ALA A 109 9.34 7.65 11.48
CA ALA A 109 10.56 8.05 12.18
C ALA A 109 10.95 9.50 11.87
N ARG A 110 10.76 9.95 10.62
CA ARG A 110 10.97 11.35 10.23
C ARG A 110 9.98 12.28 10.93
N LEU A 111 8.68 11.96 10.94
CA LEU A 111 7.65 12.77 11.60
C LEU A 111 7.92 12.91 13.11
N LYS A 112 8.27 11.82 13.81
CA LYS A 112 8.65 11.88 15.23
C LYS A 112 9.88 12.75 15.50
N ARG A 113 10.90 12.68 14.63
CA ARG A 113 12.07 13.57 14.72
C ARG A 113 11.69 15.03 14.52
N LEU A 114 10.75 15.32 13.62
CA LEU A 114 10.26 16.67 13.37
C LEU A 114 9.47 17.22 14.54
N GLU A 115 8.64 16.40 15.18
CA GLU A 115 7.93 16.78 16.40
C GLU A 115 8.90 17.21 17.52
N SER A 116 10.04 16.55 17.62
CA SER A 116 11.10 16.88 18.58
C SER A 116 12.05 18.01 18.13
N ALA A 117 11.89 18.58 16.93
CA ALA A 117 12.84 19.53 16.35
C ALA A 117 12.57 20.98 16.79
N GLY A 118 13.65 21.74 17.00
CA GLY A 118 13.57 23.19 17.27
C GLY A 118 13.08 24.00 16.06
N ALA A 119 12.56 25.20 16.32
CA ALA A 119 11.92 26.09 15.34
C ALA A 119 12.72 26.31 14.04
N GLY A 120 14.05 26.50 14.13
CA GLY A 120 14.90 26.71 12.96
C GLY A 120 15.02 25.50 12.03
N ARG A 121 14.92 24.27 12.56
CA ARG A 121 14.93 23.04 11.75
C ARG A 121 13.57 22.81 11.09
N LEU A 122 12.48 23.13 11.79
CA LEU A 122 11.11 22.95 11.28
C LEU A 122 10.86 23.73 9.96
N VAL A 123 11.41 24.94 9.84
CA VAL A 123 11.28 25.75 8.62
C VAL A 123 12.02 25.13 7.42
N VAL A 124 13.22 24.60 7.63
CA VAL A 124 14.01 23.92 6.58
C VAL A 124 13.36 22.59 6.18
N PHE A 125 12.77 21.87 7.12
CA PHE A 125 12.06 20.62 6.81
C PHE A 125 10.70 20.86 6.14
N PHE A 126 10.06 22.01 6.36
CA PHE A 126 8.83 22.37 5.66
C PHE A 126 9.03 22.51 4.15
N SER A 127 10.15 23.07 3.70
CA SER A 127 10.45 23.14 2.26
C SER A 127 10.71 21.76 1.64
N LEU A 128 11.04 20.76 2.46
CA LEU A 128 11.29 19.37 2.04
C LEU A 128 10.07 18.45 2.21
N LEU A 129 9.05 18.87 2.97
CA LEU A 129 7.83 18.11 3.26
C LEU A 129 7.10 17.64 1.99
N PRO A 130 6.92 18.47 0.94
CA PRO A 130 6.32 18.03 -0.32
C PRO A 130 7.09 16.89 -0.97
N THR A 131 8.42 16.91 -0.91
CA THR A 131 9.31 15.86 -1.45
C THR A 131 9.25 14.60 -0.61
N ILE A 132 9.19 14.74 0.72
CA ILE A 132 9.05 13.63 1.67
C ILE A 132 7.69 12.94 1.50
N LEU A 133 6.62 13.71 1.21
CA LEU A 133 5.27 13.21 0.98
C LEU A 133 5.04 12.66 -0.44
N ARG A 134 5.93 12.96 -1.40
CA ARG A 134 5.83 12.53 -2.81
C ARG A 134 6.25 11.09 -3.09
N ALA A 135 6.62 10.33 -2.06
CA ALA A 135 6.83 8.90 -2.22
C ALA A 135 5.46 8.20 -2.28
N LEU A 136 4.94 7.99 -3.50
CA LEU A 136 4.23 6.79 -3.94
C LEU A 136 3.83 6.92 -5.43
N PRO A 137 4.79 6.80 -6.37
CA PRO A 137 4.46 6.49 -7.77
C PRO A 137 3.97 5.03 -7.96
N ARG A 138 3.84 4.24 -6.87
CA ARG A 138 3.55 2.81 -6.91
C ARG A 138 2.06 2.45 -6.95
N GLU A 139 1.15 3.38 -6.66
CA GLU A 139 -0.29 3.09 -6.77
C GLU A 139 -0.67 2.64 -8.19
N GLN A 140 -0.08 3.24 -9.23
CA GLN A 140 -0.30 2.80 -10.62
C GLN A 140 0.31 1.43 -10.91
N GLN A 141 1.45 1.09 -10.31
CA GLN A 141 2.11 -0.20 -10.49
C GLN A 141 1.33 -1.33 -9.80
N ILE A 142 0.84 -1.08 -8.58
CA ILE A 142 -0.03 -2.00 -7.83
C ILE A 142 -1.35 -2.22 -8.58
N HIS A 143 -1.97 -1.15 -9.10
CA HIS A 143 -3.17 -1.29 -9.93
C HIS A 143 -2.92 -2.09 -11.19
N LYS A 144 -1.77 -1.89 -11.86
CA LYS A 144 -1.39 -2.67 -13.03
C LYS A 144 -1.22 -4.15 -12.69
N HIS A 145 -0.43 -4.49 -11.66
CA HIS A 145 -0.20 -5.89 -11.27
C HIS A 145 -1.48 -6.59 -10.79
N LEU A 146 -2.36 -5.88 -10.08
CA LEU A 146 -3.68 -6.39 -9.70
C LEU A 146 -4.55 -6.64 -10.94
N THR A 147 -4.54 -5.72 -11.91
CA THR A 147 -5.32 -5.85 -13.16
C THR A 147 -4.79 -7.00 -14.00
N ASP A 148 -3.47 -7.13 -14.14
CA ASP A 148 -2.83 -8.22 -14.89
C ASP A 148 -3.16 -9.58 -14.24
N LEU A 149 -3.08 -9.69 -12.91
CA LEU A 149 -3.43 -10.90 -12.15
C LEU A 149 -4.92 -11.27 -12.30
N THR A 150 -5.81 -10.33 -12.07
CA THR A 150 -7.28 -10.56 -12.14
C THR A 150 -7.75 -10.83 -13.56
N SER A 151 -7.18 -10.13 -14.57
CA SER A 151 -7.53 -10.36 -15.98
C SER A 151 -7.08 -11.72 -16.47
N TYR A 152 -5.88 -12.17 -16.08
CA TYR A 152 -5.38 -13.49 -16.44
C TYR A 152 -6.25 -14.59 -15.79
N TYR A 153 -6.56 -14.46 -14.50
CA TYR A 153 -7.36 -15.45 -13.77
C TYR A 153 -8.78 -15.58 -14.33
N LEU A 154 -9.41 -14.46 -14.71
CA LEU A 154 -10.74 -14.45 -15.33
C LEU A 154 -10.73 -15.06 -16.74
N LEU A 155 -9.65 -14.90 -17.51
CA LEU A 155 -9.51 -15.50 -18.84
C LEU A 155 -9.29 -17.02 -18.76
N GLU A 156 -8.45 -17.49 -17.83
CA GLU A 156 -8.20 -18.92 -17.60
C GLU A 156 -9.48 -19.65 -17.15
N MET A 157 -10.28 -19.02 -16.27
CA MET A 157 -11.60 -19.53 -15.84
C MET A 157 -12.66 -19.54 -16.95
N MET A 158 -12.55 -18.65 -17.95
CA MET A 158 -13.45 -18.63 -19.11
C MET A 158 -13.09 -19.71 -20.13
N ASP A 159 -11.80 -19.98 -20.36
CA ASP A 159 -11.36 -21.04 -21.27
C ASP A 159 -11.69 -22.45 -20.75
N ASP A 160 -11.70 -22.66 -19.43
CA ASP A 160 -12.11 -23.93 -18.80
C ASP A 160 -13.63 -24.20 -18.90
N THR A 161 -14.44 -23.20 -19.29
CA THR A 161 -15.89 -23.36 -19.56
C THR A 161 -16.23 -23.55 -21.04
N GLY A 162 -15.25 -23.43 -21.95
CA GLY A 162 -15.45 -23.56 -23.39
C GLY A 162 -15.18 -24.95 -23.97
N GLY A 163 -14.76 -25.91 -23.14
CA GLY A 163 -14.28 -27.22 -23.55
C GLY A 163 -15.21 -28.38 -23.21
N ASP A 164 -16.49 -28.32 -23.61
CA ASP A 164 -17.31 -29.53 -23.76
C ASP A 164 -18.13 -29.43 -25.04
N GLY A 165 -17.44 -29.67 -26.14
CA GLY A 165 -18.03 -30.08 -27.40
C GLY A 165 -17.86 -31.59 -27.56
N SER A 166 -18.93 -32.34 -27.34
CA SER A 166 -19.23 -33.63 -27.98
C SER A 166 -20.73 -33.92 -27.87
#